data_AF-A0A2V6G6Y2-F1
#
_entry.id   AF-A0A2V6G6Y2-F1
#
_cell.length_a   1.000
_cell.length_b   1.000
_cell.length_c   1.000
_cell.angle_alpha   90.00
_cell.angle_beta   90.00
_cell.angle_gamma   90.00
#
_symmetry.space_group_name_H-M   'P 1'
#
loop_
_entity.id
_entity.type
_entity.pdbx_description
1 polymer ?
#
loop_
_entity_poly.entity_id
_entity_poly.type
_entity_poly.pdbx_seq_one_letter_code
_entity_poly.pdbx_strand_id
1 'polypeptide(L)'
;MVALLANARAEGLVKSETKFVYRDASGKITSVRVIRHYWPVKIIHPLAKIDPRIDPKLLRAATIAQERANAHSHAQCWHYVKAALIAAGVINSYPQSAYAYQAGEELSRVYGFKKLSVRDPYAAPLGAVLVYGGHGHVEIRTKDGFASDYYSKERCFYPLLAVYGKFSSQTFAARD
;
A
#
# COMPACT_ATOMS: atom_id res chain seq x y z
N MET A 1 14.88 20.08 -34.98
CA MET A 1 15.66 20.87 -34.02
C MET A 1 16.10 19.93 -32.90
N VAL A 2 17.38 19.55 -32.89
CA VAL A 2 17.95 18.66 -31.88
C VAL A 2 18.27 19.53 -30.66
N ALA A 3 17.56 19.33 -29.55
CA ALA A 3 17.87 19.99 -28.30
C ALA A 3 19.21 19.44 -27.80
N LEU A 4 20.25 20.29 -27.80
CA LEU A 4 21.52 19.99 -27.13
C LEU A 4 21.22 19.72 -25.65
N LEU A 5 21.32 18.46 -25.24
CA LEU A 5 21.52 18.09 -23.85
C LEU A 5 22.87 18.67 -23.44
N ALA A 6 22.85 19.87 -22.84
CA ALA A 6 24.01 20.42 -22.18
C ALA A 6 24.49 19.40 -21.14
N ASN A 7 25.77 19.03 -21.25
CA ASN A 7 26.49 18.22 -20.28
C ASN A 7 26.16 18.66 -18.85
N ALA A 8 25.23 17.96 -18.20
CA ALA A 8 24.99 18.10 -16.78
C ALA A 8 26.15 17.42 -16.05
N ARG A 9 27.30 18.10 -16.00
CA ARG A 9 28.35 17.74 -15.06
C ARG A 9 27.76 17.93 -13.67
N ALA A 10 27.42 16.82 -13.01
CA ALA A 10 27.02 16.78 -11.60
C ALA A 10 28.24 16.99 -10.68
N GLU A 11 29.19 17.84 -11.08
CA GLU A 11 30.16 18.43 -10.18
C GLU A 11 29.37 19.50 -9.43
N GLY A 12 29.06 19.26 -8.15
CA GLY A 12 28.30 20.20 -7.34
C GLY A 12 28.84 21.62 -7.53
N LEU A 13 27.94 22.59 -7.71
CA LEU A 13 28.28 23.97 -8.10
C LEU A 13 29.29 24.64 -7.15
N VAL A 14 29.42 24.08 -5.94
CA VAL A 14 30.42 24.44 -4.94
C VAL A 14 30.93 23.17 -4.28
N LYS A 15 32.25 23.07 -4.08
CA LYS A 15 32.86 22.01 -3.27
C LYS A 15 32.46 22.24 -1.81
N SER A 16 31.54 21.44 -1.28
CA SER A 16 31.07 21.53 0.10
C SER A 16 30.97 20.14 0.73
N GLU A 17 31.46 20.04 1.97
CA GLU A 17 31.49 18.77 2.68
C GLU A 17 30.14 18.37 3.28
N THR A 18 29.25 19.33 3.47
CA THR A 18 27.98 19.17 4.20
C THR A 18 26.77 19.32 3.30
N LYS A 19 26.91 19.98 2.14
CA LYS A 19 25.81 20.25 1.20
C LYS A 19 26.25 19.98 -0.23
N PHE A 20 25.38 19.35 -1.00
CA PHE A 20 25.53 19.20 -2.44
C PHE A 20 24.69 20.29 -3.10
N VAL A 21 25.35 21.23 -3.77
CA VAL A 21 24.70 22.37 -4.43
C VAL A 21 24.51 22.03 -5.90
N TYR A 22 23.28 22.17 -6.39
CA TYR A 22 22.93 21.84 -7.77
C TYR A 22 21.90 22.82 -8.34
N ARG A 23 21.77 22.82 -9.66
CA ARG A 23 20.72 23.57 -10.36
C ARG A 23 19.55 22.62 -10.61
N ASP A 24 18.34 22.99 -10.18
CA ASP A 24 17.15 22.18 -10.42
C ASP A 24 16.62 22.36 -11.87
N ALA A 25 15.58 21.60 -12.23
CA ALA A 25 14.99 21.64 -13.57
C ALA A 25 14.40 23.01 -13.96
N SER A 26 14.11 23.88 -12.97
CA SER A 26 13.65 25.26 -13.21
C SER A 26 14.79 26.26 -13.40
N GLY A 27 16.04 25.79 -13.33
CA GLY A 27 17.23 26.63 -13.41
C GLY A 27 17.61 27.30 -12.09
N LYS A 28 16.87 27.04 -11.00
CA LYS A 28 17.12 27.63 -9.68
C LYS A 28 18.24 26.86 -8.96
N ILE A 29 19.15 27.60 -8.32
CA ILE A 29 20.21 26.99 -7.51
C ILE A 29 19.61 26.58 -6.17
N THR A 30 19.76 25.31 -5.83
CA THR A 30 19.32 24.72 -4.57
C THR A 30 20.42 23.83 -3.98
N SER A 31 20.22 23.35 -2.75
CA SER A 31 21.18 22.47 -2.09
C SER A 31 20.49 21.38 -1.27
N VAL A 32 21.07 20.19 -1.25
CA VAL A 32 20.68 19.09 -0.35
C VAL A 32 21.81 18.77 0.61
N ARG A 33 21.50 18.27 1.81
CA ARG A 33 22.53 17.87 2.78
C ARG A 33 23.20 16.57 2.33
N VAL A 34 24.54 16.54 2.34
CA VAL A 34 25.31 15.31 2.08
C VAL A 34 25.26 14.45 3.33
N ILE A 35 24.68 13.26 3.22
CA ILE A 35 24.68 12.27 4.31
C ILE A 35 25.93 11.41 4.16
N ARG A 36 26.94 11.66 5.02
CA ARG A 36 28.21 10.90 5.03
C ARG A 36 28.15 9.63 5.87
N HIS A 37 27.25 9.59 6.84
CA HIS A 37 27.07 8.43 7.72
C HIS A 37 25.81 7.69 7.30
N TYR A 38 25.96 6.42 6.93
CA TYR A 38 24.83 5.55 6.67
C TYR A 38 23.94 5.51 7.91
N TRP A 39 22.64 5.76 7.75
CA TRP A 39 21.70 5.73 8.88
C TRP A 39 21.62 4.29 9.38
N PRO A 40 22.12 3.95 10.59
CA PRO A 40 22.23 2.56 11.03
C PRO A 40 20.88 2.00 11.50
N VAL A 41 19.86 2.86 11.66
CA VAL A 41 18.52 2.42 12.06
C VAL A 41 17.88 1.75 10.86
N LYS A 42 17.84 0.41 10.91
CA LYS A 42 17.00 -0.39 10.02
C LYS A 42 15.58 0.15 10.13
N ILE A 43 14.95 0.49 9.00
CA ILE A 43 13.54 0.84 8.98
C ILE A 43 12.78 -0.44 9.32
N ILE A 44 12.37 -0.57 10.58
CA ILE A 44 11.57 -1.71 11.04
C ILE A 44 10.11 -1.27 10.96
N HIS A 45 9.36 -1.88 10.04
CA HIS A 45 7.92 -1.71 9.99
C HIS A 45 7.26 -2.54 11.09
N PRO A 46 6.25 -2.00 11.79
CA PRO A 46 5.57 -2.75 12.84
C PRO A 46 4.82 -3.93 12.22
N LEU A 47 4.82 -5.05 12.94
CA LEU A 47 4.00 -6.19 12.58
C LEU A 47 2.52 -5.81 12.68
N ALA A 48 1.71 -6.34 11.77
CA ALA A 48 0.26 -6.16 11.81
C ALA A 48 -0.31 -6.78 13.09
N LYS A 49 -1.28 -6.08 13.68
CA LYS A 49 -2.01 -6.58 14.85
C LYS A 49 -3.19 -7.42 14.41
N ILE A 50 -3.49 -8.47 15.18
CA ILE A 50 -4.74 -9.22 15.04
C ILE A 50 -5.83 -8.45 15.79
N ASP A 51 -6.91 -8.10 15.11
CA ASP A 51 -8.13 -7.57 15.74
C ASP A 51 -9.15 -8.71 15.84
N PRO A 52 -9.48 -9.21 17.05
CA PRO A 52 -10.39 -10.34 17.22
C PRO A 52 -11.80 -10.14 16.67
N ARG A 53 -12.21 -8.89 16.42
CA ARG A 53 -13.54 -8.55 15.91
C ARG A 53 -13.64 -8.76 14.39
N ILE A 54 -12.49 -8.68 13.72
CA ILE A 54 -12.40 -8.83 12.26
C ILE A 54 -12.63 -10.30 11.90
N ASP A 55 -13.33 -10.53 10.79
CA ASP A 55 -13.57 -11.87 10.26
C ASP A 55 -12.23 -12.60 10.05
N PRO A 56 -11.99 -13.74 10.72
CA PRO A 56 -10.73 -14.48 10.59
C PRO A 56 -10.46 -14.98 9.16
N LYS A 57 -11.49 -15.01 8.29
CA LYS A 57 -11.29 -15.30 6.86
C LYS A 57 -10.48 -14.23 6.15
N LEU A 58 -10.43 -12.99 6.65
CA LEU A 58 -9.56 -11.95 6.10
C LEU A 58 -8.08 -12.25 6.33
N LEU A 59 -7.73 -12.88 7.46
CA LEU A 59 -6.37 -13.41 7.67
C LEU A 59 -6.06 -14.49 6.63
N ARG A 60 -7.00 -15.41 6.36
CA ARG A 60 -6.85 -16.41 5.30
C ARG A 60 -6.69 -15.77 3.92
N ALA A 61 -7.43 -14.70 3.63
CA ALA A 61 -7.29 -13.95 2.38
C ALA A 61 -5.89 -13.31 2.24
N ALA A 62 -5.35 -12.75 3.32
CA ALA A 62 -3.99 -12.20 3.33
C ALA A 62 -2.94 -13.27 3.02
N THR A 63 -3.07 -14.46 3.62
CA THR A 63 -2.20 -15.61 3.33
C THR A 63 -2.29 -16.01 1.86
N ILE A 64 -3.50 -16.19 1.33
CA ILE A 64 -3.70 -16.57 -0.08
C ILE A 64 -3.13 -15.52 -1.02
N ALA A 65 -3.33 -14.23 -0.75
CA ALA A 65 -2.77 -13.16 -1.57
C ALA A 65 -1.24 -13.16 -1.53
N GLN A 66 -0.64 -13.38 -0.35
CA GLN A 66 0.81 -13.45 -0.20
C GLN A 66 1.42 -14.67 -0.89
N GLU A 67 0.78 -15.84 -0.79
CA GLU A 67 1.24 -17.08 -1.44
C GLU A 67 1.14 -17.01 -2.97
N ARG A 68 0.15 -16.28 -3.50
CA ARG A 68 -0.06 -16.08 -4.94
C ARG A 68 0.67 -14.87 -5.50
N ALA A 69 1.37 -14.10 -4.66
CA ALA A 69 2.05 -12.90 -5.08
C ALA A 69 3.16 -13.20 -6.10
N ASN A 70 3.22 -12.40 -7.16
CA ASN A 70 4.34 -12.44 -8.10
C ASN A 70 5.58 -11.79 -7.50
N ALA A 71 6.74 -12.04 -8.12
CA ALA A 71 8.00 -11.40 -7.75
C ALA A 71 7.98 -9.87 -7.93
N HIS A 72 7.17 -9.35 -8.86
CA HIS A 72 6.97 -7.93 -9.12
C HIS A 72 5.55 -7.67 -9.63
N SER A 73 5.11 -6.41 -9.62
CA SER A 73 3.76 -6.05 -10.04
C SER A 73 3.54 -6.29 -11.54
N HIS A 74 2.36 -6.82 -11.88
CA HIS A 74 1.84 -6.97 -13.24
C HIS A 74 0.68 -5.99 -13.50
N ALA A 75 0.51 -4.96 -12.67
CA ALA A 75 -0.62 -4.02 -12.71
C ALA A 75 -2.00 -4.69 -12.58
N GLN A 76 -2.07 -5.82 -11.88
CA GLN A 76 -3.30 -6.60 -11.67
C GLN A 76 -3.72 -6.63 -10.19
N CYS A 77 -3.29 -5.66 -9.39
CA CYS A 77 -3.48 -5.63 -7.94
C CYS A 77 -4.92 -5.94 -7.53
N TRP A 78 -5.91 -5.28 -8.13
CA TRP A 78 -7.31 -5.48 -7.77
C TRP A 78 -7.83 -6.88 -8.15
N HIS A 79 -7.40 -7.43 -9.28
CA HIS A 79 -7.76 -8.79 -9.70
C HIS A 79 -7.30 -9.84 -8.68
N TYR A 80 -6.05 -9.73 -8.22
CA TYR A 80 -5.48 -10.67 -7.24
C TYR A 80 -6.17 -10.57 -5.88
N VAL A 81 -6.46 -9.35 -5.43
CA VAL A 81 -7.17 -9.13 -4.15
C VAL A 81 -8.57 -9.73 -4.21
N LYS A 82 -9.33 -9.53 -5.29
CA LYS A 82 -10.65 -10.17 -5.49
C LYS A 82 -10.56 -11.68 -5.41
N ALA A 83 -9.60 -12.27 -6.13
CA ALA A 83 -9.41 -13.71 -6.17
C ALA A 83 -9.07 -14.28 -4.78
N ALA A 84 -8.25 -13.57 -4.00
CA ALA A 84 -7.92 -13.96 -2.63
C ALA A 84 -9.13 -13.87 -1.69
N LEU A 85 -9.93 -12.79 -1.77
CA LEU A 85 -11.14 -12.63 -0.96
C LEU A 85 -12.20 -13.70 -1.26
N ILE A 86 -12.37 -14.08 -2.53
CA ILE A 86 -13.25 -15.17 -2.96
C ILE A 86 -12.73 -16.51 -2.45
N ALA A 87 -11.46 -16.83 -2.69
CA ALA A 87 -10.88 -18.11 -2.29
C ALA A 87 -10.88 -18.30 -0.77
N ALA A 88 -10.76 -17.21 -0.02
CA ALA A 88 -10.89 -17.20 1.43
C ALA A 88 -12.33 -17.37 1.93
N GLY A 89 -13.34 -17.14 1.10
CA GLY A 89 -14.75 -17.16 1.47
C GLY A 89 -15.21 -15.95 2.28
N VAL A 90 -14.49 -14.82 2.17
CA VAL A 90 -14.84 -13.53 2.79
C VAL A 90 -16.02 -12.87 2.07
N ILE A 91 -16.04 -13.04 0.75
CA ILE A 91 -17.08 -12.55 -0.16
C ILE A 91 -17.66 -13.73 -0.94
N ASN A 92 -18.92 -13.61 -1.33
CA ASN A 92 -19.71 -14.68 -1.94
C ASN A 92 -19.81 -14.58 -3.47
N SER A 93 -19.40 -13.46 -4.07
CA SER A 93 -19.39 -13.25 -5.51
C SER A 93 -18.23 -12.35 -5.92
N TYR A 94 -17.75 -12.54 -7.16
CA TYR A 94 -16.58 -11.82 -7.65
C TYR A 94 -16.91 -10.32 -7.88
N PRO A 95 -16.17 -9.38 -7.29
CA PRO A 95 -16.39 -7.95 -7.48
C PRO A 95 -16.20 -7.52 -8.95
N GLN A 96 -17.09 -6.70 -9.47
CA GLN A 96 -17.19 -6.34 -10.89
C GLN A 96 -16.45 -5.05 -11.25
N SER A 97 -16.11 -4.21 -10.27
CA SER A 97 -15.40 -2.94 -10.56
C SER A 97 -14.06 -3.18 -11.26
N ALA A 98 -13.79 -2.49 -12.36
CA ALA A 98 -12.54 -2.66 -13.08
C ALA A 98 -11.35 -2.02 -12.34
N TYR A 99 -11.58 -0.86 -11.73
CA TYR A 99 -10.49 -0.05 -11.19
C TYR A 99 -10.29 -0.23 -9.69
N ALA A 100 -9.02 -0.22 -9.30
CA ALA A 100 -8.58 -0.41 -7.92
C ALA A 100 -9.16 0.65 -6.95
N TYR A 101 -9.27 1.91 -7.37
CA TYR A 101 -9.85 2.97 -6.54
C TYR A 101 -11.35 2.79 -6.24
N GLN A 102 -12.07 2.00 -7.06
CA GLN A 102 -13.50 1.71 -6.86
C GLN A 102 -13.72 0.59 -5.83
N ALA A 103 -12.68 -0.19 -5.51
CA ALA A 103 -12.76 -1.32 -4.60
C ALA A 103 -13.43 -0.97 -3.27
N GLY A 104 -13.06 0.18 -2.69
CA GLY A 104 -13.58 0.60 -1.40
C GLY A 104 -15.09 0.81 -1.36
N GLU A 105 -15.64 1.43 -2.41
CA GLU A 105 -17.08 1.64 -2.54
C GLU A 105 -17.81 0.31 -2.73
N GLU A 106 -17.33 -0.54 -3.64
CA GLU A 106 -17.95 -1.83 -3.93
C GLU A 106 -17.91 -2.77 -2.72
N LEU A 107 -16.76 -2.89 -2.04
CA LEU A 107 -16.60 -3.69 -0.82
C LEU A 107 -17.58 -3.25 0.27
N SER A 108 -17.78 -1.94 0.43
CA SER A 108 -18.66 -1.40 1.47
C SER A 108 -20.13 -1.60 1.13
N ARG A 109 -20.54 -1.27 -0.10
CA ARG A 109 -21.94 -1.31 -0.52
C ARG A 109 -22.46 -2.73 -0.71
N VAL A 110 -21.67 -3.61 -1.33
CA VAL A 110 -22.13 -4.93 -1.78
C VAL A 110 -21.72 -6.03 -0.79
N TYR A 111 -20.52 -5.95 -0.24
CA TYR A 111 -19.92 -7.06 0.51
C TYR A 111 -19.88 -6.86 2.02
N GLY A 112 -20.46 -5.76 2.51
CA GLY A 112 -20.61 -5.49 3.95
C GLY A 112 -19.31 -5.09 4.66
N PHE A 113 -18.29 -4.66 3.93
CA PHE A 113 -17.08 -4.11 4.55
C PHE A 113 -17.39 -2.76 5.20
N LYS A 114 -16.57 -2.39 6.18
CA LYS A 114 -16.64 -1.12 6.88
C LYS A 114 -15.30 -0.42 6.76
N LYS A 115 -15.36 0.89 6.48
CA LYS A 115 -14.19 1.76 6.53
C LYS A 115 -13.71 1.87 7.98
N LEU A 116 -12.44 1.57 8.20
CA LEU A 116 -11.79 1.66 9.51
C LEU A 116 -11.20 3.07 9.69
N SER A 117 -11.16 3.55 10.93
CA SER A 117 -10.48 4.80 11.30
C SER A 117 -8.97 4.59 11.40
N VAL A 118 -8.35 4.21 10.27
CA VAL A 118 -6.91 3.96 10.15
C VAL A 118 -6.37 4.86 9.06
N ARG A 119 -5.35 5.65 9.39
CA ARG A 119 -4.68 6.59 8.47
C ARG A 119 -3.28 6.13 8.05
N ASP A 120 -2.65 5.31 8.87
CA ASP A 120 -1.36 4.71 8.59
C ASP A 120 -1.55 3.27 8.05
N PRO A 121 -1.09 2.95 6.83
CA PRO A 121 -1.14 1.60 6.30
C PRO A 121 -0.56 0.53 7.23
N TYR A 122 0.52 0.84 7.95
CA TYR A 122 1.17 -0.13 8.83
C TYR A 122 0.35 -0.45 10.08
N ALA A 123 -0.51 0.49 10.51
CA ALA A 123 -1.45 0.33 11.61
C ALA A 123 -2.72 -0.41 11.20
N ALA A 124 -2.90 -0.75 9.92
CA ALA A 124 -4.03 -1.57 9.48
C ALA A 124 -3.98 -2.95 10.16
N PRO A 125 -5.13 -3.49 10.61
CA PRO A 125 -5.18 -4.82 11.17
C PRO A 125 -4.95 -5.87 10.09
N LEU A 126 -4.45 -7.03 10.49
CA LEU A 126 -4.14 -8.13 9.59
C LEU A 126 -5.39 -8.55 8.79
N GLY A 127 -5.26 -8.65 7.48
CA GLY A 127 -6.33 -9.02 6.57
C GLY A 127 -7.17 -7.83 6.09
N ALA A 128 -6.99 -6.64 6.65
CA ALA A 128 -7.67 -5.45 6.14
C ALA A 128 -7.28 -5.16 4.68
N VAL A 129 -8.23 -4.63 3.91
CA VAL A 129 -8.03 -4.21 2.52
C VAL A 129 -7.74 -2.72 2.51
N LEU A 130 -6.62 -2.32 1.91
CA LEU A 130 -6.17 -0.94 1.79
C LEU A 130 -6.40 -0.48 0.36
N VAL A 131 -7.01 0.69 0.20
CA VAL A 131 -7.31 1.28 -1.10
C VAL A 131 -6.58 2.61 -1.21
N TYR A 132 -5.84 2.78 -2.30
CA TYR A 132 -5.01 3.95 -2.58
C TYR A 132 -5.51 4.70 -3.82
N GLY A 133 -5.22 6.00 -3.87
CA GLY A 133 -5.57 6.90 -4.97
C GLY A 133 -4.51 6.94 -6.08
N GLY A 134 -4.41 8.06 -6.77
CA GLY A 134 -3.51 8.22 -7.92
C GLY A 134 -4.01 7.41 -9.11
N HIS A 135 -3.18 6.48 -9.60
CA HIS A 135 -3.58 5.51 -10.63
C HIS A 135 -4.43 4.34 -10.07
N GLY A 136 -4.67 4.34 -8.76
CA GLY A 136 -5.41 3.30 -8.05
C GLY A 136 -4.52 2.13 -7.70
N HIS A 137 -4.60 1.69 -6.44
CA HIS A 137 -3.94 0.47 -5.97
C HIS A 137 -4.72 -0.14 -4.82
N VAL A 138 -4.70 -1.46 -4.71
CA VAL A 138 -5.37 -2.18 -3.60
C VAL A 138 -4.46 -3.28 -3.09
N GLU A 139 -4.36 -3.37 -1.78
CA GLU A 139 -3.54 -4.37 -1.09
C GLU A 139 -4.32 -4.99 0.07
N ILE A 140 -3.95 -6.20 0.47
CA ILE A 140 -4.35 -6.81 1.74
C ILE A 140 -3.18 -6.71 2.72
N ARG A 141 -3.44 -6.24 3.94
CA ARG A 141 -2.45 -6.22 5.01
C ARG A 141 -2.06 -7.63 5.40
N THR A 142 -0.79 -7.98 5.26
CA THR A 142 -0.24 -9.25 5.77
C THR A 142 0.46 -9.03 7.12
N LYS A 143 1.04 -10.08 7.69
CA LYS A 143 1.71 -10.03 9.01
C LYS A 143 2.80 -8.96 9.06
N ASP A 144 3.59 -8.83 8.00
CA ASP A 144 4.77 -7.96 7.95
C ASP A 144 4.83 -7.08 6.70
N GLY A 145 3.81 -7.10 5.85
CA GLY A 145 3.77 -6.31 4.63
C GLY A 145 2.38 -6.14 4.03
N PHE A 146 2.35 -6.05 2.71
CA PHE A 146 1.16 -5.79 1.91
C PHE A 146 1.20 -6.71 0.69
N ALA A 147 0.10 -7.40 0.43
CA ALA A 147 -0.04 -8.32 -0.70
C ALA A 147 -1.11 -7.85 -1.66
N SER A 148 -0.80 -7.85 -2.94
CA SER A 148 -1.69 -7.55 -4.05
C SER A 148 -1.44 -8.55 -5.17
N ASP A 149 -1.10 -8.10 -6.38
CA ASP A 149 -0.50 -8.94 -7.43
C ASP A 149 0.98 -9.24 -7.17
N TYR A 150 1.60 -8.54 -6.21
CA TYR A 150 2.92 -8.80 -5.67
C TYR A 150 2.92 -8.58 -4.15
N TYR A 151 4.01 -8.97 -3.48
CA TYR A 151 4.20 -8.76 -2.06
C TYR A 151 5.31 -7.73 -1.81
N SER A 152 5.08 -6.84 -0.85
CA SER A 152 6.05 -5.85 -0.41
C SER A 152 6.00 -5.66 1.10
N LYS A 153 7.16 -5.44 1.72
CA LYS A 153 7.24 -4.97 3.12
C LYS A 153 6.95 -3.48 3.24
N GLU A 154 7.16 -2.75 2.15
CA GLU A 154 6.89 -1.32 2.05
C GLU A 154 5.45 -1.07 1.61
N ARG A 155 4.80 -0.08 2.23
CA ARG A 155 3.49 0.42 1.79
C ARG A 155 3.55 0.97 0.36
N CYS A 156 2.42 0.97 -0.32
CA CYS A 156 2.26 1.77 -1.53
C CYS A 156 2.58 3.26 -1.28
N PHE A 157 3.23 3.90 -2.25
CA PHE A 157 3.60 5.32 -2.18
C PHE A 157 2.43 6.26 -2.49
N TYR A 158 1.37 5.76 -3.15
CA TYR A 158 0.17 6.53 -3.44
C TYR A 158 -0.57 6.94 -2.14
N PRO A 159 -1.37 8.02 -2.18
CA PRO A 159 -2.18 8.43 -1.05
C PRO A 159 -3.17 7.34 -0.63
N LEU A 160 -3.16 6.95 0.65
CA LEU A 160 -4.16 6.03 1.21
C LEU A 160 -5.52 6.72 1.24
N LEU A 161 -6.52 6.15 0.55
CA LEU A 161 -7.89 6.65 0.56
C LEU A 161 -8.68 6.11 1.75
N ALA A 162 -8.54 4.81 2.01
CA ALA A 162 -9.25 4.12 3.08
C ALA A 162 -8.68 2.73 3.37
N VAL A 163 -8.92 2.28 4.60
CA VAL A 163 -8.73 0.90 5.03
C VAL A 163 -10.09 0.29 5.31
N TYR A 164 -10.33 -0.93 4.85
CA TYR A 164 -11.59 -1.64 4.98
C TYR A 164 -11.39 -2.95 5.73
N GLY A 165 -12.28 -3.22 6.67
CA GLY A 165 -12.38 -4.51 7.37
C GLY A 165 -13.78 -5.08 7.23
N LYS A 166 -13.90 -6.38 7.45
CA LYS A 166 -15.18 -7.07 7.59
C LYS A 166 -15.22 -7.69 8.96
N PHE A 167 -16.35 -7.57 9.64
CA PHE A 167 -16.51 -8.04 11.02
C PHE A 167 -17.31 -9.34 11.03
N SER A 168 -16.96 -10.24 11.94
CA SER A 168 -17.71 -11.48 12.11
C SER A 168 -19.14 -11.17 12.59
N SER A 169 -20.12 -11.93 12.12
CA SER A 169 -21.54 -11.74 12.47
C SER A 169 -21.83 -11.91 13.97
N GLN A 170 -20.95 -12.59 14.72
CA GLN A 170 -21.10 -12.76 16.17
C GLN A 170 -20.83 -11.49 16.98
N THR A 171 -20.14 -10.48 16.42
CA THR A 171 -19.80 -9.25 17.16
C THR A 171 -20.97 -8.25 17.26
N PHE A 172 -22.00 -8.40 16.44
CA PHE A 172 -23.19 -7.53 16.47
C PHE A 172 -24.29 -8.00 17.43
N ALA A 173 -24.23 -9.24 17.93
CA ALA A 173 -25.25 -9.79 18.84
C ALA A 173 -25.08 -9.40 20.32
N ALA A 174 -24.06 -8.60 20.67
CA ALA A 174 -23.74 -8.22 22.05
C ALA A 174 -24.01 -6.74 22.35
N ARG A 175 -24.84 -6.08 21.55
CA ARG A 175 -25.22 -4.66 21.73
C ARG A 175 -26.70 -4.45 21.46
N ASP A 176 -27.54 -5.13 22.22
CA ASP A 176 -28.94 -4.77 22.47
C ASP A 176 -29.21 -4.92 23.98
#